data_AF-A0A8I1PKS2-F1
#
_entry.id   AF-A0A8I1PKS2-F1
#
_cell.length_a   1.000
_cell.length_b   1.000
_cell.length_c   1.000
_cell.angle_alpha   90.00
_cell.angle_beta   90.00
_cell.angle_gamma   90.00
#
_symmetry.space_group_name_H-M   'P 1'
#
loop_
_entity.id
_entity.type
_entity.pdbx_description
1 polymer ?
#
loop_
_entity_poly.entity_id
_entity_poly.type
_entity_poly.pdbx_seq_one_letter_code
_entity_poly.pdbx_strand_id
1 'polypeptide(L)'
;MFLPEEFNLGTAFKQYFEIVPVHSEALKDEVYRVRYQVYCEDLKFEPERSDKRETDEYDRNSLHLLIRSVKTNEFVGCTRLIRPPPENPYSLLPFEEACADTLDRSIIDPARLSRQSIAEVSRLAVVASYRRRKGESGSAITLSTEDFGTQQMPRFPYIPIGLYLGTTELARLSGIETLFVLTENRLAAHFNKLGFQLQFIGEPIEHHGTRLPSMMSVSTIIGNMRSNLRPLYQTIASDIERAFRSDASFTETI
;
A
#
# COMPACT_ATOMS: atom_id res chain seq x y z
N MET A 1 10.32 32.25 23.94
CA MET A 1 10.40 30.78 23.79
C MET A 1 9.60 30.43 22.55
N PHE A 2 10.26 30.39 21.40
CA PHE A 2 9.59 30.08 20.14
C PHE A 2 9.36 28.58 20.10
N LEU A 3 8.10 28.15 20.03
CA LEU A 3 7.76 26.79 19.63
C LEU A 3 8.43 26.57 18.26
N PRO A 4 9.24 25.50 18.06
CA PRO A 4 9.71 25.17 16.73
C PRO A 4 8.49 24.96 15.83
N GLU A 5 8.55 25.41 14.58
CA GLU A 5 7.51 25.17 13.57
C GLU A 5 6.95 23.74 13.74
N GLU A 6 5.63 23.62 13.85
CA GLU A 6 4.98 22.29 13.88
C GLU A 6 5.56 21.44 12.76
N PHE A 7 6.16 20.30 13.11
CA PHE A 7 6.79 19.40 12.16
C PHE A 7 5.76 18.94 11.12
N ASN A 8 5.77 19.56 9.95
CA ASN A 8 4.82 19.28 8.89
C ASN A 8 5.28 18.04 8.11
N LEU A 9 4.59 16.91 8.34
CA LEU A 9 4.90 15.64 7.68
C LEU A 9 4.83 15.73 6.15
N GLY A 10 3.98 16.59 5.59
CA GLY A 10 3.87 16.78 4.15
C GLY A 10 5.07 17.48 3.54
N THR A 11 5.54 18.58 4.16
CA THR A 11 6.75 19.29 3.71
C THR A 11 7.98 18.40 3.82
N ALA A 12 8.13 17.70 4.95
CA ALA A 12 9.23 16.76 5.16
C ALA A 12 9.19 15.60 4.16
N PHE A 13 8.01 15.04 3.86
CA PHE A 13 7.88 13.99 2.85
C PHE A 13 8.38 14.45 1.48
N LYS A 14 7.92 15.60 0.97
CA LYS A 14 8.33 16.14 -0.34
C LYS A 14 9.83 16.39 -0.48
N GLN A 15 10.55 16.60 0.63
CA GLN A 15 12.01 16.76 0.59
C GLN A 15 12.75 15.45 0.27
N TYR A 16 12.15 14.30 0.59
CA TYR A 16 12.80 13.00 0.50
C TYR A 16 12.13 12.05 -0.50
N PHE A 17 10.83 12.14 -0.67
CA PHE A 17 10.03 11.18 -1.41
C PHE A 17 8.93 11.80 -2.26
N GLU A 18 8.55 11.10 -3.32
CA GLU A 18 7.41 11.40 -4.19
C GLU A 18 6.62 10.11 -4.43
N ILE A 19 5.29 10.19 -4.42
CA ILE A 19 4.42 9.08 -4.87
C ILE A 19 4.20 9.21 -6.38
N VAL A 20 4.42 8.11 -7.10
CA VAL A 20 4.32 8.05 -8.55
C VAL A 20 3.26 7.02 -8.95
N PRO A 21 2.08 7.45 -9.42
CA PRO A 21 1.09 6.56 -10.00
C PRO A 21 1.61 5.91 -11.28
N VAL A 22 1.36 4.61 -11.43
CA VAL A 22 1.82 3.83 -12.57
C VAL A 22 0.78 3.90 -13.67
N HIS A 23 1.11 4.63 -14.74
CA HIS A 23 0.23 4.91 -15.88
C HIS A 23 0.87 4.56 -17.23
N SER A 24 2.08 3.98 -17.22
CA SER A 24 2.78 3.59 -18.44
C SER A 24 3.47 2.23 -18.27
N GLU A 25 3.69 1.54 -19.38
CA GLU A 25 4.41 0.26 -19.38
C GLU A 25 5.84 0.38 -18.83
N ALA A 26 6.49 1.53 -19.01
CA ALA A 26 7.80 1.79 -18.43
C ALA A 26 7.73 1.83 -16.89
N LEU A 27 6.75 2.52 -16.31
CA LEU A 27 6.54 2.52 -14.86
C LEU A 27 6.07 1.15 -14.35
N LYS A 28 5.32 0.40 -15.17
CA LYS A 28 4.90 -0.96 -14.83
C LYS A 28 6.10 -1.91 -14.76
N ASP A 29 7.06 -1.79 -15.67
CA ASP A 29 8.33 -2.52 -15.62
C ASP A 29 9.09 -2.24 -14.31
N GLU A 30 9.15 -0.97 -13.88
CA GLU A 30 9.81 -0.57 -12.64
C GLU A 30 9.15 -1.20 -11.40
N VAL A 31 7.81 -1.30 -11.37
CA VAL A 31 7.10 -2.04 -10.32
C VAL A 31 7.57 -3.50 -10.26
N TYR A 32 7.65 -4.17 -11.41
CA TYR A 32 8.06 -5.58 -11.46
C TYR A 32 9.50 -5.78 -11.02
N ARG A 33 10.39 -4.83 -11.31
CA ARG A 33 11.79 -4.84 -10.86
C ARG A 33 11.91 -4.62 -9.35
N VAL A 34 11.19 -3.65 -8.79
CA VAL A 34 11.15 -3.40 -7.33
C VAL A 34 10.63 -4.64 -6.61
N ARG A 35 9.54 -5.23 -7.11
CA ARG A 35 8.98 -6.47 -6.56
C ARG A 35 9.95 -7.64 -6.68
N TYR A 36 10.64 -7.79 -7.80
CA TYR A 36 11.66 -8.82 -7.97
C TYR A 36 12.77 -8.72 -6.93
N GLN A 37 13.32 -7.51 -6.74
CA GLN A 37 14.36 -7.27 -5.75
C GLN A 37 13.90 -7.64 -4.33
N VAL A 38 12.63 -7.40 -4.00
CA VAL A 38 12.10 -7.68 -2.66
C VAL A 38 11.67 -9.14 -2.53
N TYR A 39 10.74 -9.62 -3.34
CA TYR A 39 10.11 -10.93 -3.16
C TYR A 39 10.94 -12.11 -3.70
N CYS A 40 11.76 -11.91 -4.73
CA CYS A 40 12.60 -12.95 -5.31
C CYS A 40 14.04 -12.93 -4.75
N GLU A 41 14.69 -11.76 -4.73
CA GLU A 41 16.10 -11.67 -4.33
C GLU A 41 16.28 -11.66 -2.81
N ASP A 42 15.53 -10.83 -2.10
CA ASP A 42 15.73 -10.61 -0.66
C ASP A 42 14.90 -11.56 0.22
N LEU A 43 13.59 -11.64 0.01
CA LEU A 43 12.69 -12.43 0.87
C LEU A 43 12.60 -13.90 0.47
N LYS A 44 12.97 -14.24 -0.77
CA LYS A 44 12.87 -15.61 -1.32
C LYS A 44 11.45 -16.20 -1.23
N PHE A 45 10.43 -15.35 -1.31
CA PHE A 45 9.03 -15.77 -1.34
C PHE A 45 8.63 -16.29 -2.71
N GLU A 46 9.21 -15.70 -3.77
CA GLU A 46 8.93 -16.04 -5.16
C GLU A 46 10.21 -16.52 -5.86
N PRO A 47 10.11 -17.36 -6.91
CA PRO A 47 11.27 -17.84 -7.66
C PRO A 47 11.96 -16.71 -8.42
N GLU A 48 13.29 -16.80 -8.53
CA GLU A 48 14.07 -15.91 -9.40
C GLU A 48 13.81 -16.21 -10.88
N ARG A 49 13.83 -15.17 -11.72
CA ARG A 49 13.53 -15.19 -13.15
C ARG A 49 14.62 -14.44 -13.90
N SER A 50 14.96 -14.93 -15.10
CA SER A 50 16.05 -14.37 -15.90
C SER A 50 15.80 -12.94 -16.39
N ASP A 51 14.53 -12.56 -16.56
CA ASP A 51 14.12 -11.20 -16.95
C ASP A 51 14.08 -10.21 -15.79
N LYS A 52 14.31 -10.68 -14.55
CA LYS A 52 14.32 -9.89 -13.31
C LYS A 52 13.01 -9.14 -13.05
N ARG A 53 11.88 -9.81 -13.35
CA ARG A 53 10.53 -9.30 -13.13
C ARG A 53 9.74 -10.26 -12.25
N GLU A 54 9.11 -9.73 -11.20
CA GLU A 54 8.10 -10.46 -10.43
C GLU A 54 6.72 -10.02 -10.91
N THR A 55 5.97 -10.97 -11.48
CA THR A 55 4.63 -10.80 -12.03
C THR A 55 3.76 -12.01 -11.72
N ASP A 56 2.46 -11.77 -11.54
CA ASP A 56 1.44 -12.81 -11.39
C ASP A 56 0.18 -12.47 -12.21
N GLU A 57 -0.83 -13.36 -12.20
CA GLU A 57 -2.08 -13.19 -12.95
C GLU A 57 -2.90 -11.94 -12.56
N TYR A 58 -2.73 -11.41 -11.35
CA TYR A 58 -3.52 -10.27 -10.84
C TYR A 58 -3.01 -8.93 -11.36
N ASP A 59 -1.79 -8.86 -11.90
CA ASP A 59 -1.18 -7.63 -12.42
C ASP A 59 -1.89 -7.04 -13.64
N ARG A 60 -2.73 -7.84 -14.33
CA ARG A 60 -3.53 -7.35 -15.45
C ARG A 60 -4.63 -6.38 -15.00
N ASN A 61 -5.25 -6.61 -13.85
CA ASN A 61 -6.39 -5.84 -13.36
C ASN A 61 -6.04 -5.04 -12.10
N SER A 62 -4.78 -4.61 -12.00
CA SER A 62 -4.24 -3.91 -10.85
C SER A 62 -3.85 -2.48 -11.18
N LEU A 63 -4.08 -1.60 -10.20
CA LEU A 63 -3.43 -0.30 -10.15
C LEU A 63 -2.17 -0.42 -9.28
N HIS A 64 -1.14 0.38 -9.59
CA HIS A 64 0.11 0.34 -8.85
C HIS A 64 0.58 1.75 -8.51
N LEU A 65 1.30 1.84 -7.38
CA LEU A 65 2.07 3.03 -7.04
C LEU A 65 3.53 2.64 -6.84
N LEU A 66 4.40 3.55 -7.24
CA LEU A 66 5.80 3.57 -6.86
C LEU A 66 6.01 4.69 -5.85
N ILE A 67 7.03 4.56 -5.01
CA ILE A 67 7.58 5.67 -4.25
C ILE A 67 9.02 5.90 -4.67
N ARG A 68 9.34 7.15 -5.01
CA ARG A 68 10.64 7.56 -5.51
C ARG A 68 11.40 8.34 -4.46
N SER A 69 12.69 8.09 -4.32
CA SER A 69 13.62 8.95 -3.58
C SER A 69 13.93 10.20 -4.39
N VAL A 70 13.63 11.40 -3.86
CA VAL A 70 13.90 12.68 -4.54
C VAL A 70 15.40 12.90 -4.75
N LYS A 71 16.22 12.43 -3.80
CA LYS A 71 17.69 12.62 -3.84
C LYS A 71 18.35 11.74 -4.91
N THR A 72 17.95 10.47 -5.01
CA THR A 72 18.61 9.51 -5.90
C THR A 72 17.84 9.27 -7.19
N ASN A 73 16.60 9.74 -7.28
CA ASN A 73 15.66 9.48 -8.37
C ASN A 73 15.34 7.98 -8.58
N GLU A 74 15.68 7.14 -7.60
CA GLU A 74 15.41 5.69 -7.62
C GLU A 74 14.02 5.39 -7.08
N PHE A 75 13.38 4.34 -7.60
CA PHE A 75 12.19 3.76 -6.99
C PHE A 75 12.58 2.86 -5.81
N VAL A 76 12.06 3.17 -4.64
CA VAL A 76 12.48 2.54 -3.37
C VAL A 76 11.40 1.64 -2.76
N GLY A 77 10.22 1.62 -3.38
CA GLY A 77 9.13 0.74 -3.00
C GLY A 77 7.93 0.87 -3.91
N CYS A 78 6.97 -0.04 -3.73
CA CYS A 78 5.71 -0.05 -4.46
C CYS A 78 4.59 -0.68 -3.64
N THR A 79 3.36 -0.56 -4.16
CA THR A 79 2.16 -1.24 -3.67
C THR A 79 1.22 -1.51 -4.85
N ARG A 80 0.36 -2.52 -4.69
CA ARG A 80 -0.61 -2.96 -5.69
C ARG A 80 -2.01 -2.89 -5.12
N LEU A 81 -2.95 -2.44 -5.95
CA LEU A 81 -4.38 -2.41 -5.69
C LEU A 81 -5.11 -3.24 -6.76
N ILE A 82 -5.46 -4.47 -6.42
CA ILE A 82 -6.12 -5.43 -7.32
C ILE A 82 -7.60 -5.14 -7.35
N ARG A 83 -8.17 -4.99 -8.55
CA ARG A 83 -9.60 -4.79 -8.77
C ARG A 83 -10.20 -6.03 -9.45
N PRO A 84 -11.48 -6.34 -9.23
CA PRO A 84 -12.17 -7.30 -10.06
C PRO A 84 -12.09 -6.87 -11.54
N PRO A 85 -11.81 -7.78 -12.49
CA PRO A 85 -11.74 -7.47 -13.91
C PRO A 85 -13.07 -6.89 -14.40
N PRO A 86 -13.08 -5.78 -15.16
CA PRO A 86 -14.33 -5.23 -15.73
C PRO A 86 -15.06 -6.23 -16.64
N GLU A 87 -14.28 -7.05 -17.34
CA GLU A 87 -14.73 -8.10 -18.27
C GLU A 87 -15.38 -9.29 -17.54
N ASN A 88 -15.00 -9.52 -16.27
CA ASN A 88 -15.55 -10.58 -15.42
C ASN A 88 -15.62 -10.12 -13.94
N PRO A 89 -16.64 -9.30 -13.58
CA PRO A 89 -16.74 -8.72 -12.24
C PRO A 89 -16.88 -9.75 -11.12
N TYR A 90 -17.31 -10.97 -11.45
CA TYR A 90 -17.49 -12.07 -10.50
C TYR A 90 -16.22 -12.87 -10.22
N SER A 91 -15.11 -12.57 -10.91
CA SER A 91 -13.81 -13.10 -10.51
C SER A 91 -13.48 -12.67 -9.09
N LEU A 92 -13.00 -13.64 -8.31
CA LEU A 92 -12.63 -13.45 -6.92
C LEU A 92 -11.35 -12.63 -6.81
N LEU A 93 -11.28 -11.79 -5.78
CA LEU A 93 -10.02 -11.21 -5.33
C LEU A 93 -9.19 -12.31 -4.64
N PRO A 94 -7.84 -12.24 -4.68
CA PRO A 94 -6.99 -13.28 -4.10
C PRO A 94 -7.33 -13.67 -2.66
N PHE A 95 -7.70 -12.71 -1.80
CA PHE A 95 -8.06 -12.99 -0.41
C PHE A 95 -9.38 -13.78 -0.31
N GLU A 96 -10.32 -13.63 -1.24
CA GLU A 96 -11.57 -14.40 -1.25
C GLU A 96 -11.29 -15.88 -1.50
N GLU A 97 -10.28 -16.19 -2.33
CA GLU A 97 -9.81 -17.56 -2.56
C GLU A 97 -8.99 -18.07 -1.38
N ALA A 98 -7.99 -17.31 -0.94
CA ALA A 98 -7.08 -17.71 0.13
C ALA A 98 -7.76 -17.86 1.49
N CYS A 99 -8.86 -17.13 1.73
CA CYS A 99 -9.61 -17.15 2.98
C CYS A 99 -11.01 -17.77 2.84
N ALA A 100 -11.29 -18.53 1.79
CA ALA A 100 -12.63 -19.08 1.52
C ALA A 100 -13.23 -19.82 2.74
N ASP A 101 -12.39 -20.56 3.47
CA ASP A 101 -12.73 -21.37 4.64
C ASP A 101 -12.59 -20.64 5.99
N THR A 102 -11.83 -19.54 6.03
CA THR A 102 -11.53 -18.81 7.27
C THR A 102 -12.28 -17.49 7.40
N LEU A 103 -12.90 -17.01 6.32
CA LEU A 103 -13.64 -15.76 6.29
C LEU A 103 -14.94 -15.85 7.11
N ASP A 104 -15.09 -14.93 8.06
CA ASP A 104 -16.31 -14.76 8.84
C ASP A 104 -17.35 -13.94 8.05
N ARG A 105 -18.23 -14.66 7.37
CA ARG A 105 -19.31 -14.09 6.55
C ARG A 105 -20.40 -13.38 7.36
N SER A 106 -20.39 -13.49 8.69
CA SER A 106 -21.25 -12.68 9.56
C SER A 106 -20.73 -11.25 9.72
N ILE A 107 -19.41 -11.04 9.55
CA ILE A 107 -18.76 -9.73 9.56
C ILE A 107 -18.84 -9.09 8.17
N ILE A 108 -18.43 -9.83 7.14
CA ILE A 108 -18.42 -9.35 5.76
C ILE A 108 -18.65 -10.50 4.78
N ASP A 109 -19.56 -10.32 3.83
CA ASP A 109 -19.76 -11.25 2.72
C ASP A 109 -19.40 -10.52 1.41
N PRO A 110 -18.19 -10.71 0.86
CA PRO A 110 -17.75 -10.05 -0.38
C PRO A 110 -18.67 -10.29 -1.57
N ALA A 111 -19.41 -11.40 -1.60
CA ALA A 111 -20.38 -11.69 -2.65
C ALA A 111 -21.61 -10.76 -2.63
N ARG A 112 -21.85 -10.05 -1.52
CA ARG A 112 -22.94 -9.07 -1.35
C ARG A 112 -22.50 -7.63 -1.58
N LEU A 113 -21.20 -7.39 -1.80
CA LEU A 113 -20.67 -6.06 -2.06
C LEU A 113 -20.70 -5.75 -3.55
N SER A 114 -20.75 -4.46 -3.90
CA SER A 114 -20.55 -4.03 -5.28
C SER A 114 -19.11 -4.33 -5.69
N ARG A 115 -18.93 -5.16 -6.72
CA ARG A 115 -17.60 -5.57 -7.21
C ARG A 115 -16.74 -4.39 -7.68
N GLN A 116 -17.39 -3.31 -8.14
CA GLN A 116 -16.69 -2.09 -8.56
C GLN A 116 -16.20 -1.24 -7.38
N SER A 117 -16.76 -1.43 -6.17
CA SER A 117 -16.41 -0.63 -5.00
C SER A 117 -15.46 -1.36 -4.05
N ILE A 118 -14.87 -2.49 -4.46
CA ILE A 118 -13.95 -3.27 -3.63
C ILE A 118 -12.63 -3.50 -4.35
N ALA A 119 -11.56 -3.63 -3.58
CA ALA A 119 -10.26 -4.00 -4.09
C ALA A 119 -9.40 -4.65 -3.00
N GLU A 120 -8.34 -5.33 -3.40
CA GLU A 120 -7.35 -5.90 -2.49
C GLU A 120 -6.02 -5.14 -2.59
N VAL A 121 -5.50 -4.71 -1.45
CA VAL A 121 -4.15 -4.16 -1.32
C VAL A 121 -3.16 -5.30 -1.14
N SER A 122 -2.17 -5.39 -2.02
CA SER A 122 -1.14 -6.42 -1.99
C SER A 122 0.23 -5.86 -2.39
N ARG A 123 1.25 -6.72 -2.34
CA ARG A 123 2.63 -6.45 -2.82
C ARG A 123 3.22 -5.12 -2.30
N LEU A 124 3.04 -4.82 -1.01
CA LEU A 124 3.76 -3.73 -0.35
C LEU A 124 5.25 -4.08 -0.24
N ALA A 125 6.04 -3.56 -1.17
CA ALA A 125 7.46 -3.87 -1.30
C ALA A 125 8.29 -2.61 -1.02
N VAL A 126 9.34 -2.75 -0.21
CA VAL A 126 10.32 -1.69 0.06
C VAL A 126 11.71 -2.29 -0.02
N VAL A 127 12.56 -1.71 -0.85
CA VAL A 127 13.90 -2.25 -1.09
C VAL A 127 14.74 -2.21 0.19
N ALA A 128 15.65 -3.18 0.33
CA ALA A 128 16.35 -3.45 1.59
C ALA A 128 17.09 -2.24 2.18
N SER A 129 17.73 -1.42 1.34
CA SER A 129 18.49 -0.23 1.75
C SER A 129 17.63 0.88 2.37
N TYR A 130 16.31 0.83 2.17
CA TYR A 130 15.35 1.80 2.70
C TYR A 130 14.49 1.23 3.85
N ARG A 131 14.66 -0.06 4.20
CA ARG A 131 14.13 -0.62 5.45
C ARG A 131 15.05 -0.17 6.60
N ARG A 132 14.48 0.49 7.60
CA ARG A 132 15.22 1.34 8.54
C ARG A 132 16.11 0.61 9.54
N ARG A 133 16.02 -0.72 9.68
CA ARG A 133 16.72 -1.43 10.75
C ARG A 133 17.90 -2.24 10.20
N LYS A 134 19.08 -2.04 10.80
CA LYS A 134 20.21 -2.97 10.66
C LYS A 134 19.76 -4.33 11.21
N GLY A 135 19.62 -5.34 10.34
CA GLY A 135 19.20 -6.70 10.72
C GLY A 135 17.83 -7.15 10.17
N GLU A 136 17.12 -6.31 9.42
CA GLU A 136 15.88 -6.69 8.70
C GLU A 136 16.12 -7.11 7.24
N SER A 137 17.36 -7.40 6.88
CA SER A 137 17.65 -8.08 5.61
C SER A 137 16.97 -9.46 5.64
N GLY A 138 16.11 -9.76 4.66
CA GLY A 138 15.36 -11.02 4.60
C GLY A 138 14.01 -11.07 5.34
N SER A 139 13.45 -9.94 5.82
CA SER A 139 12.07 -9.90 6.35
C SER A 139 11.20 -8.84 5.66
N ALA A 140 9.92 -9.16 5.44
CA ALA A 140 8.96 -8.23 4.85
C ALA A 140 8.83 -6.95 5.70
N ILE A 141 8.37 -5.86 5.10
CA ILE A 141 8.18 -4.59 5.82
C ILE A 141 7.24 -4.78 7.01
N THR A 142 7.70 -4.41 8.21
CA THR A 142 6.87 -4.38 9.43
C THR A 142 6.87 -2.97 10.00
N LEU A 143 5.75 -2.54 10.58
CA LEU A 143 5.71 -1.32 11.39
C LEU A 143 5.84 -1.68 12.87
N SER A 144 6.75 -1.01 13.57
CA SER A 144 6.89 -1.07 15.02
C SER A 144 6.77 0.31 15.66
N THR A 145 6.56 0.35 16.98
CA THR A 145 6.46 1.63 17.71
C THR A 145 7.76 2.43 17.60
N GLU A 146 8.90 1.76 17.47
CA GLU A 146 10.23 2.38 17.35
C GLU A 146 10.42 3.14 16.03
N ASP A 147 9.65 2.79 14.98
CA ASP A 147 9.69 3.47 13.68
C ASP A 147 9.12 4.90 13.75
N PHE A 148 8.30 5.18 14.75
CA PHE A 148 7.78 6.51 15.10
C PHE A 148 8.71 7.30 16.04
N GLY A 149 9.84 6.69 16.43
CA GLY A 149 10.82 7.29 17.33
C GLY A 149 10.29 7.47 18.75
N THR A 150 10.98 8.30 19.52
CA THR A 150 10.58 8.65 20.89
C THR A 150 10.22 10.12 20.95
N GLN A 151 9.66 10.59 22.07
CA GLN A 151 9.43 12.03 22.29
C GLN A 151 10.73 12.85 22.17
N GLN A 152 11.89 12.25 22.41
CA GLN A 152 13.20 12.89 22.34
C GLN A 152 13.84 12.82 20.95
N MET A 153 13.52 11.80 20.16
CA MET A 153 13.98 11.64 18.76
C MET A 153 12.79 11.17 17.90
N PRO A 154 11.89 12.08 17.51
CA PRO A 154 10.74 11.72 16.71
C PRO A 154 11.21 11.18 15.35
N ARG A 155 10.62 10.06 14.92
CA ARG A 155 10.82 9.48 13.59
C ARG A 155 9.45 9.28 12.95
N PHE A 156 9.42 9.17 11.63
CA PHE A 156 8.16 8.89 10.95
C PHE A 156 8.38 7.96 9.76
N PRO A 157 7.73 6.79 9.66
CA PRO A 157 7.96 5.81 8.60
C PRO A 157 7.33 6.23 7.27
N TYR A 158 7.91 7.24 6.62
CA TYR A 158 7.39 7.87 5.41
C TYR A 158 7.09 6.91 4.26
N ILE A 159 7.92 5.89 4.05
CA ILE A 159 7.78 5.00 2.89
C ILE A 159 6.52 4.12 3.00
N PRO A 160 6.37 3.25 4.01
CA PRO A 160 5.17 2.42 4.10
C PRO A 160 3.91 3.27 4.29
N ILE A 161 3.94 4.32 5.12
CA ILE A 161 2.75 5.16 5.33
C ILE A 161 2.40 5.96 4.06
N GLY A 162 3.40 6.43 3.33
CA GLY A 162 3.20 7.11 2.05
C GLY A 162 2.55 6.19 1.01
N LEU A 163 3.01 4.94 0.92
CA LEU A 163 2.40 3.93 0.04
C LEU A 163 0.94 3.63 0.44
N TYR A 164 0.64 3.44 1.73
CA TYR A 164 -0.75 3.22 2.17
C TYR A 164 -1.68 4.40 1.96
N LEU A 165 -1.22 5.61 2.27
CA LEU A 165 -1.98 6.84 2.01
C LEU A 165 -2.18 7.05 0.51
N GLY A 166 -1.17 6.73 -0.30
CA GLY A 166 -1.27 6.75 -1.75
C GLY A 166 -2.29 5.74 -2.25
N THR A 167 -2.27 4.49 -1.77
CA THR A 167 -3.25 3.46 -2.14
C THR A 167 -4.66 3.87 -1.73
N THR A 168 -4.81 4.49 -0.57
CA THR A 168 -6.11 5.03 -0.11
C THR A 168 -6.63 6.09 -1.06
N GLU A 169 -5.77 7.00 -1.52
CA GLU A 169 -6.16 8.02 -2.49
C GLU A 169 -6.49 7.43 -3.86
N LEU A 170 -5.68 6.49 -4.33
CA LEU A 170 -5.92 5.81 -5.60
C LEU A 170 -7.25 5.04 -5.59
N ALA A 171 -7.56 4.39 -4.46
CA ALA A 171 -8.85 3.73 -4.23
C ALA A 171 -10.00 4.74 -4.25
N ARG A 172 -9.86 5.89 -3.55
CA ARG A 172 -10.85 6.96 -3.54
C ARG A 172 -11.14 7.49 -4.94
N LEU A 173 -10.10 7.78 -5.72
CA LEU A 173 -10.22 8.26 -7.11
C LEU A 173 -10.88 7.20 -8.01
N SER A 174 -10.71 5.92 -7.68
CA SER A 174 -11.29 4.80 -8.43
C SER A 174 -12.65 4.33 -7.94
N GLY A 175 -13.32 5.10 -7.07
CA GLY A 175 -14.65 4.73 -6.56
C GLY A 175 -14.67 3.48 -5.68
N ILE A 176 -13.51 3.05 -5.19
CA ILE A 176 -13.38 1.92 -4.27
C ILE A 176 -13.64 2.41 -2.85
N GLU A 177 -14.55 1.74 -2.15
CA GLU A 177 -14.89 2.06 -0.76
C GLU A 177 -14.29 1.04 0.21
N THR A 178 -14.31 -0.25 -0.12
CA THR A 178 -13.82 -1.31 0.76
C THR A 178 -12.48 -1.85 0.26
N LEU A 179 -11.46 -1.73 1.10
CA LEU A 179 -10.14 -2.31 0.86
C LEU A 179 -9.97 -3.57 1.68
N PHE A 180 -9.58 -4.67 1.03
CA PHE A 180 -9.17 -5.91 1.67
C PHE A 180 -7.66 -6.03 1.69
N VAL A 181 -7.10 -6.64 2.74
CA VAL A 181 -5.66 -6.83 2.88
C VAL A 181 -5.34 -8.01 3.80
N LEU A 182 -4.41 -8.85 3.37
CA LEU A 182 -3.79 -9.87 4.23
C LEU A 182 -2.65 -9.23 5.04
N THR A 183 -2.94 -8.90 6.29
CA THR A 183 -2.05 -8.06 7.11
C THR A 183 -1.28 -8.91 8.13
N GLU A 184 -0.02 -8.58 8.39
CA GLU A 184 0.72 -9.13 9.53
C GLU A 184 0.28 -8.45 10.85
N ASN A 185 0.29 -9.18 11.98
CA ASN A 185 -0.24 -8.72 13.27
C ASN A 185 0.30 -7.36 13.74
N ARG A 186 1.60 -7.13 13.66
CA ARG A 186 2.19 -5.85 14.11
C ARG A 186 1.78 -4.72 13.18
N LEU A 187 1.77 -4.97 11.87
CA LEU A 187 1.35 -3.97 10.89
C LEU A 187 -0.11 -3.52 11.14
N ALA A 188 -1.01 -4.47 11.45
CA ALA A 188 -2.40 -4.20 11.79
C ALA A 188 -2.57 -3.26 12.99
N ALA A 189 -1.81 -3.49 14.07
CA ALA A 189 -1.85 -2.64 15.26
C ALA A 189 -1.44 -1.18 14.97
N HIS A 190 -0.53 -0.97 14.01
CA HIS A 190 -0.07 0.38 13.64
C HIS A 190 -1.07 1.12 12.76
N PHE A 191 -1.78 0.45 11.85
CA PHE A 191 -2.89 1.06 11.12
C PHE A 191 -3.95 1.63 12.05
N ASN A 192 -4.33 0.87 13.08
CA ASN A 192 -5.28 1.34 14.08
C ASN A 192 -4.76 2.56 14.85
N LYS A 193 -3.47 2.59 15.19
CA LYS A 193 -2.85 3.80 15.78
C LYS A 193 -2.88 5.00 14.84
N LEU A 194 -2.85 4.81 13.53
CA LEU A 194 -2.89 5.91 12.55
C LEU A 194 -4.30 6.35 12.16
N GLY A 195 -5.34 5.65 12.65
CA GLY A 195 -6.74 5.96 12.39
C GLY A 195 -7.35 5.23 11.20
N PHE A 196 -6.70 4.19 10.68
CA PHE A 196 -7.18 3.44 9.52
C PHE A 196 -8.34 2.48 9.84
N GLN A 197 -8.61 2.21 11.13
CA GLN A 197 -9.71 1.37 11.60
C GLN A 197 -9.79 0.02 10.87
N LEU A 198 -8.69 -0.72 10.92
CA LEU A 198 -8.59 -2.06 10.38
C LEU A 198 -9.50 -3.01 11.18
N GLN A 199 -10.41 -3.68 10.47
CA GLN A 199 -11.30 -4.69 11.02
C GLN A 199 -10.85 -6.08 10.56
N PHE A 200 -10.67 -7.02 11.49
CA PHE A 200 -10.41 -8.41 11.16
C PHE A 200 -11.71 -9.09 10.72
N ILE A 201 -11.62 -9.89 9.67
CA ILE A 201 -12.79 -10.47 8.98
C ILE A 201 -12.75 -11.99 8.88
N GLY A 202 -11.83 -12.63 9.59
CA GLY A 202 -11.66 -14.09 9.56
C GLY A 202 -10.46 -14.55 10.37
N GLU A 203 -10.28 -15.87 10.41
CA GLU A 203 -9.18 -16.52 11.11
C GLU A 203 -7.84 -16.32 10.39
N PRO A 204 -6.70 -16.37 11.12
CA PRO A 204 -5.38 -16.28 10.52
C PRO A 204 -5.14 -17.40 9.50
N ILE A 205 -4.45 -17.08 8.41
CA ILE A 205 -4.00 -18.03 7.40
C ILE A 205 -2.47 -18.04 7.28
N GLU A 206 -1.92 -19.16 6.79
CA GLU A 206 -0.51 -19.24 6.44
C GLU A 206 -0.31 -18.76 4.99
N HIS A 207 0.34 -17.61 4.83
CA HIS A 207 0.64 -16.99 3.54
C HIS A 207 1.96 -16.21 3.61
N HIS A 208 3.07 -16.93 3.40
CA HIS A 208 4.45 -16.46 3.64
C HIS A 208 4.64 -15.97 5.09
N GLY A 209 4.20 -16.79 6.05
CA GLY A 209 3.99 -16.44 7.44
C GLY A 209 2.51 -16.16 7.75
N THR A 210 2.17 -16.07 9.02
CA THR A 210 0.80 -15.83 9.46
C THR A 210 0.28 -14.47 9.01
N ARG A 211 -0.91 -14.45 8.38
CA ARG A 211 -1.61 -13.25 7.93
C ARG A 211 -3.05 -13.25 8.43
N LEU A 212 -3.53 -12.07 8.82
CA LEU A 212 -4.91 -11.83 9.22
C LEU A 212 -5.68 -11.22 8.05
N PRO A 213 -6.77 -11.86 7.58
CA PRO A 213 -7.67 -11.23 6.65
C PRO A 213 -8.34 -10.03 7.32
N SER A 214 -8.21 -8.88 6.67
CA SER A 214 -8.65 -7.60 7.21
C SER A 214 -9.33 -6.74 6.16
N MET A 215 -10.20 -5.84 6.59
CA MET A 215 -10.81 -4.81 5.74
C MET A 215 -10.66 -3.41 6.32
N MET A 216 -10.76 -2.40 5.46
CA MET A 216 -10.83 -0.98 5.79
C MET A 216 -11.81 -0.26 4.86
N SER A 217 -12.39 0.83 5.36
CA SER A 217 -13.22 1.75 4.58
C SER A 217 -12.40 2.98 4.18
N VAL A 218 -12.37 3.30 2.88
CA VAL A 218 -11.64 4.46 2.33
C VAL A 218 -12.19 5.76 2.89
N SER A 219 -13.51 5.93 2.88
CA SER A 219 -14.16 7.12 3.45
C SER A 219 -13.85 7.30 4.94
N THR A 220 -13.81 6.19 5.69
CA THR A 220 -13.49 6.18 7.11
C THR A 220 -12.04 6.55 7.38
N ILE A 221 -11.09 6.01 6.61
CA ILE A 221 -9.66 6.36 6.72
C ILE A 221 -9.48 7.88 6.54
N ILE A 222 -10.08 8.45 5.49
CA ILE A 222 -9.93 9.87 5.16
C ILE A 222 -10.67 10.77 6.17
N GLY A 223 -11.88 10.39 6.57
CA GLY A 223 -12.71 11.11 7.52
C GLY A 223 -12.07 11.17 8.91
N ASN A 224 -11.57 10.04 9.40
CA ASN A 224 -11.00 9.89 10.74
C ASN A 224 -9.48 10.12 10.79
N MET A 225 -8.88 10.56 9.68
CA MET A 225 -7.45 10.84 9.62
C MET A 225 -7.05 11.88 10.67
N ARG A 226 -6.03 11.53 11.47
CA ARG A 226 -5.45 12.43 12.47
C ARG A 226 -4.94 13.71 11.83
N SER A 227 -5.14 14.84 12.50
CA SER A 227 -4.79 16.17 11.97
C SER A 227 -3.32 16.28 11.54
N ASN A 228 -2.39 15.66 12.28
CA ASN A 228 -0.97 15.67 11.96
C ASN A 228 -0.62 14.88 10.67
N LEU A 229 -1.45 13.91 10.26
CA LEU A 229 -1.27 13.16 9.01
C LEU A 229 -1.85 13.88 7.79
N ARG A 230 -2.77 14.83 7.98
CA ARG A 230 -3.46 15.51 6.87
C ARG A 230 -2.50 16.21 5.90
N PRO A 231 -1.47 16.95 6.34
CA PRO A 231 -0.51 17.56 5.42
C PRO A 231 0.24 16.53 4.56
N LEU A 232 0.56 15.36 5.13
CA LEU A 232 1.19 14.26 4.40
C LEU A 232 0.25 13.69 3.33
N TYR A 233 -0.99 13.40 3.71
CA TYR A 233 -1.99 12.89 2.77
C TYR A 233 -2.27 13.88 1.63
N GLN A 234 -2.42 15.17 1.93
CA GLN A 234 -2.64 16.21 0.91
C GLN A 234 -1.48 16.32 -0.08
N THR A 235 -0.24 16.22 0.44
CA THR A 235 0.97 16.15 -0.39
C THR A 235 0.91 14.98 -1.36
N ILE A 236 0.61 13.78 -0.85
CA ILE A 236 0.55 12.54 -1.64
C ILE A 236 -0.59 12.61 -2.66
N ALA A 237 -1.78 13.06 -2.25
CA ALA A 237 -2.91 13.21 -3.14
C ALA A 237 -2.62 14.21 -4.27
N SER A 238 -1.89 15.30 -3.98
CA SER A 238 -1.46 16.24 -5.01
C SER A 238 -0.48 15.64 -6.02
N ASP A 239 0.39 14.72 -5.61
CA ASP A 239 1.29 14.01 -6.53
C ASP A 239 0.50 13.09 -7.46
N ILE A 240 -0.47 12.38 -6.89
CA ILE A 240 -1.36 11.49 -7.62
C ILE A 240 -2.21 12.28 -8.63
N GLU A 241 -2.95 13.29 -8.18
CA GLU A 241 -3.80 14.13 -9.05
C GLU A 241 -3.02 14.85 -10.16
N ARG A 242 -1.78 15.27 -9.88
CA ARG A 242 -0.93 15.89 -10.90
C ARG A 242 -0.66 14.93 -12.06
N ALA A 243 -0.39 13.67 -11.77
CA ALA A 243 -0.20 12.64 -12.79
C ALA A 243 -1.47 12.41 -13.62
N PHE A 244 -2.65 12.39 -12.97
CA PHE A 244 -3.95 12.29 -13.66
C PHE A 244 -4.20 13.45 -14.63
N ARG A 245 -3.85 14.67 -14.24
CA ARG A 245 -4.06 15.85 -15.11
C ARG A 245 -3.07 15.93 -16.25
N SER A 246 -1.85 15.42 -16.07
CA SER A 246 -0.83 15.42 -17.11
C SER A 246 -1.02 14.32 -18.16
N ASP A 247 -1.82 13.29 -17.86
CA ASP A 247 -2.03 12.16 -18.75
C ASP A 247 -3.52 11.80 -18.89
N ALA A 248 -4.13 12.25 -19.98
CA ALA A 248 -5.54 11.98 -20.28
C ALA A 248 -5.84 10.48 -20.43
N SER A 249 -4.86 9.65 -20.80
CA SER A 249 -5.05 8.19 -20.96
C SER A 249 -5.22 7.46 -19.62
N PHE A 250 -4.73 8.05 -18.53
CA PHE A 250 -4.86 7.47 -17.20
C PHE A 250 -6.28 7.63 -16.62
N THR A 251 -7.03 8.63 -17.10
CA THR A 251 -8.44 8.83 -16.70
C THR A 251 -9.35 7.72 -17.24
N GLU A 252 -8.99 7.10 -18.37
CA GLU A 252 -9.72 5.95 -18.94
C GLU A 252 -9.40 4.61 -18.24
N THR A 253 -8.34 4.58 -17.43
CA THR A 253 -7.87 3.38 -16.72
C THR A 253 -8.52 3.24 -15.33
N ILE A 254 -9.07 4.33 -14.80
CA ILE A 254 -9.79 4.36 -13.53
C ILE A 254 -11.23 3.89 -13.71
#